data_AF-A0A838QJI2-F1
#
_entry.id   AF-A0A838QJI2-F1
#
_cell.length_a   1.000
_cell.length_b   1.000
_cell.length_c   1.000
_cell.angle_alpha   90.00
_cell.angle_beta   90.00
_cell.angle_gamma   90.00
#
_symmetry.space_group_name_H-M   'P 1'
#
loop_
_entity.id
_entity.type
_entity.pdbx_description
1 polymer ?
#
loop_
_entity_poly.entity_id
_entity_poly.type
_entity_poly.pdbx_seq_one_letter_code
_entity_poly.pdbx_strand_id
1 'polypeptide(L)' 'MPGVQARLRSEHKRRYLDLDPTTWYQVVPVFPGVTQRMVNMAGERLARLATPKGFTTLRADHLEFRSAPAEAKTQRA' A
#
# COMPACT_ATOMS: atom_id res chain seq x y z
N MET A 1 -1.66 -15.62 -4.96
CA MET A 1 -2.14 -14.36 -5.57
C MET A 1 -0.98 -13.40 -5.57
N PRO A 2 -0.49 -12.92 -6.73
CA PRO A 2 0.52 -11.87 -6.75
C PRO A 2 -0.04 -10.68 -5.94
N GLY A 3 0.71 -10.24 -4.93
CA GLY A 3 0.30 -9.10 -4.13
C GLY A 3 0.31 -7.81 -4.96
N VAL A 4 -0.23 -6.73 -4.40
CA VAL A 4 -0.06 -5.38 -4.96
C VAL A 4 0.91 -4.64 -4.07
N GLN A 5 1.88 -3.96 -4.66
CA GLN A 5 2.75 -3.03 -3.95
C GLN A 5 2.38 -1.60 -4.34
N ALA A 6 2.59 -0.69 -3.40
CA ALA A 6 2.41 0.72 -3.65
C ALA A 6 3.53 1.54 -3.03
N ARG A 7 3.86 2.64 -3.69
CA ARG A 7 4.89 3.59 -3.26
C ARG A 7 4.32 4.99 -3.25
N LEU A 8 4.79 5.82 -2.33
CA LEU A 8 4.37 7.20 -2.26
C LEU A 8 4.92 8.00 -3.46
N ARG A 9 4.06 8.77 -4.12
CA ARG A 9 4.52 9.76 -5.10
C ARG A 9 5.33 10.85 -4.39
N SER A 10 6.46 11.23 -4.96
CA SER A 10 7.40 12.21 -4.36
C SER A 10 6.72 13.55 -4.00
N GLU A 11 5.74 13.97 -4.78
CA GLU A 11 4.92 15.19 -4.56
C GLU A 11 4.20 15.20 -3.20
N HIS A 12 3.91 14.03 -2.63
CA HIS A 12 3.17 13.88 -1.38
C HIS A 12 4.03 13.56 -0.16
N LYS A 13 5.37 13.48 -0.28
CA LYS A 13 6.28 13.18 0.84
C LYS A 13 6.08 14.10 2.05
N ARG A 14 5.83 15.39 1.80
CA ARG A 14 5.59 16.37 2.88
C ARG A 14 4.36 16.05 3.74
N ARG A 15 3.39 15.29 3.21
CA ARG A 15 2.17 14.89 3.95
C ARG A 15 2.34 13.57 4.69
N TYR A 16 3.29 12.73 4.27
CA TYR A 16 3.49 11.38 4.83
C TYR A 16 4.96 11.18 5.20
N LEU A 17 5.35 11.77 6.33
CA LEU A 17 6.75 11.78 6.77
C LEU A 17 7.31 10.37 7.00
N ASP A 18 6.47 9.44 7.43
CA ASP A 18 6.83 8.04 7.70
C ASP A 18 6.97 7.15 6.45
N LEU A 19 6.57 7.64 5.26
CA LEU A 19 6.63 6.86 4.02
C LEU A 19 7.73 7.36 3.10
N ASP A 20 8.57 6.47 2.61
CA ASP A 20 9.65 6.80 1.68
C ASP A 20 9.16 6.72 0.21
N PRO A 21 9.33 7.77 -0.61
CA PRO A 21 8.95 7.76 -2.03
C PRO A 21 9.78 6.82 -2.91
N THR A 22 10.83 6.21 -2.38
CA THR A 22 11.67 5.22 -3.07
C THR A 22 11.28 3.79 -2.71
N THR A 23 10.56 3.58 -1.61
CA THR A 23 10.23 2.25 -1.06
C THR A 23 8.87 1.76 -1.54
N TRP A 24 8.82 0.52 -2.03
CA TRP A 24 7.57 -0.16 -2.38
C TRP A 24 7.03 -0.93 -1.19
N TYR A 25 5.89 -0.50 -0.67
CA TYR A 25 5.22 -1.12 0.47
C TYR A 25 4.16 -2.11 0.00
N GLN A 26 3.93 -3.16 0.77
CA GLN A 26 2.87 -4.11 0.47
C GLN A 26 1.50 -3.48 0.74
N VAL A 27 0.60 -3.55 -0.24
CA VAL A 27 -0.81 -3.20 -0.03
C VAL A 27 -1.50 -4.40 0.63
N VAL A 28 -2.12 -4.15 1.77
CA VAL A 28 -2.84 -5.15 2.54
C VAL A 28 -4.34 -4.83 2.60
N PRO A 29 -5.22 -5.82 2.60
CA PRO A 29 -6.65 -5.59 2.78
C PRO A 29 -6.91 -5.05 4.20
N VAL A 30 -7.89 -4.14 4.31
CA VAL A 30 -8.28 -3.58 5.61
C VAL A 30 -9.11 -4.56 6.43
N PHE A 31 -9.94 -5.34 5.75
CA PHE A 31 -10.77 -6.38 6.33
C PHE A 31 -10.48 -7.72 5.65
N PRO A 32 -10.37 -8.83 6.42
CA PRO A 32 -10.29 -10.16 5.85
C PRO A 32 -11.57 -10.43 5.03
N GLY A 33 -11.40 -10.78 3.75
CA GLY A 33 -12.50 -11.04 2.82
C GLY A 33 -12.94 -9.85 1.95
N VAL A 34 -12.52 -8.62 2.24
CA VAL A 34 -12.78 -7.46 1.36
C VAL A 34 -11.57 -7.26 0.46
N THR A 35 -11.65 -7.84 -0.74
CA THR A 35 -10.53 -7.87 -1.68
C THR A 35 -10.39 -6.58 -2.49
N GLN A 36 -11.38 -5.69 -2.47
CA GLN A 36 -11.51 -4.65 -3.49
C GLN A 36 -12.09 -3.36 -2.92
N ARG A 37 -11.25 -2.32 -2.85
CA ARG A 37 -11.61 -0.89 -2.78
C ARG A 37 -12.25 -0.42 -1.46
N MET A 38 -11.42 0.14 -0.59
CA MET A 38 -11.89 1.03 0.46
C MET A 38 -12.10 2.43 -0.12
N VAL A 39 -13.23 3.05 0.19
CA VAL A 39 -13.51 4.47 -0.11
C VAL A 39 -13.78 5.19 1.20
N ASN A 40 -13.36 6.44 1.32
CA ASN A 40 -13.71 7.28 2.47
C ASN A 40 -15.10 7.92 2.29
N MET A 41 -15.55 8.68 3.29
CA MET A 41 -16.85 9.38 3.26
C MET A 41 -16.97 10.43 2.15
N ALA A 42 -15.84 10.85 1.56
CA ALA A 42 -15.79 11.76 0.41
C ALA A 42 -15.74 11.00 -0.94
N GLY A 43 -15.86 9.67 -0.95
CA GLY A 43 -15.78 8.83 -2.15
C GLY A 43 -14.37 8.57 -2.66
N GLU A 44 -13.34 8.98 -1.93
CA GLU A 44 -11.94 8.85 -2.36
C GLU A 44 -11.42 7.45 -2.06
N ARG A 45 -10.70 6.87 -3.01
CA ARG A 45 -10.11 5.54 -2.85
C ARG A 45 -8.98 5.57 -1.83
N LEU A 46 -8.98 4.61 -0.92
CA LEU A 46 -7.95 4.43 0.08
C LEU A 46 -7.18 3.13 -0.15
N ALA A 47 -5.89 3.15 0.20
CA ALA A 47 -5.02 1.99 0.23
C ALA A 47 -4.36 1.90 1.61
N ARG A 48 -4.26 0.67 2.14
CA ARG A 48 -3.58 0.38 3.39
C ARG A 48 -2.25 -0.30 3.09
N LEU A 49 -1.17 0.31 3.57
CA LEU A 49 0.20 -0.16 3.38
C LEU A 49 0.69 -0.80 4.67
N ALA A 50 1.40 -1.93 4.54
CA ALA A 50 2.21 -2.48 5.61
C ALA A 50 3.57 -1.76 5.64
N THR A 51 3.89 -1.13 6.77
CA THR A 51 5.14 -0.42 7.03
C THR A 51 5.87 -1.07 8.21
N PRO A 52 7.17 -0.81 8.42
CA PRO A 52 7.89 -1.33 9.59
C PRO A 52 7.27 -0.90 10.93
N LYS A 53 6.54 0.23 10.96
CA LYS A 53 5.85 0.75 12.16
C LYS A 53 4.42 0.25 12.31
N GLY A 54 3.94 -0.64 11.43
CA GLY A 54 2.58 -1.18 11.46
C GLY A 54 1.84 -0.95 10.14
N PHE A 55 0.69 -0.28 10.19
CA PHE A 55 -0.12 -0.03 9.00
C PHE A 55 -0.41 1.44 8.80
N THR A 56 -0.37 1.89 7.55
CA THR A 56 -0.70 3.28 7.17
C THR A 56 -1.76 3.27 6.09
N THR A 57 -2.87 3.96 6.33
CA THR A 57 -3.95 4.13 5.35
C THR A 57 -3.86 5.53 4.74
N LEU A 58 -3.84 5.62 3.42
CA LEU A 58 -3.81 6.89 2.70
C LEU A 58 -4.56 6.82 1.36
N ARG A 59 -4.70 7.96 0.70
CA ARG A 59 -5.38 8.06 -0.59
C ARG A 59 -4.62 7.31 -1.66
N ALA A 60 -5.33 6.50 -2.44
CA ALA A 60 -4.77 5.76 -3.56
C ALA A 60 -4.16 6.69 -4.62
N ASP A 61 -4.74 7.88 -4.83
CA ASP A 61 -4.24 8.87 -5.80
C ASP A 61 -2.85 9.40 -5.44
N HIS A 62 -2.47 9.33 -4.16
CA HIS A 62 -1.13 9.72 -3.70
C HIS A 62 -0.07 8.62 -3.93
N LEU A 63 -0.48 7.47 -4.46
CA LEU A 63 0.35 6.29 -4.61
C LEU A 63 0.59 5.97 -6.08
N GLU A 64 1.72 5.32 -6.33
CA GLU A 64 1.99 4.54 -7.52
C GLU A 64 1.78 3.07 -7.15
N PHE A 65 1.10 2.32 -8.01
CA PHE A 65 0.85 0.89 -7.80
C PHE A 65 1.64 0.06 -8.80
N ARG A 66 2.11 -1.10 -8.34
CA ARG A 66 2.67 -2.14 -9.20
C ARG A 66 2.25 -3.51 -8.70
N SER A 67 2.27 -4.49 -9.59
CA SER A 67 2.21 -5.89 -9.18
C SER A 67 3.43 -6.22 -8.31
N ALA A 68 3.22 -6.88 -7.18
CA ALA A 68 4.32 -7.43 -6.41
C ALA A 68 5.07 -8.44 -7.30
N PRO A 69 6.42 -8.50 -7.22
CA PRO A 69 7.17 -9.51 -7.95
C PRO A 69 6.64 -10.90 -7.58
N ALA A 70 6.54 -11.79 -8.57
CA ALA A 70 5.93 -13.12 -8.42
C ALA A 70 6.75 -14.08 -7.53
N GLU A 71 7.87 -13.64 -6.97
CA GLU A 71 8.74 -14.44 -6.12
C GLU A 71 8.88 -13.84 -4.72
N ALA A 72 8.14 -14.44 -3.80
CA ALA A 72 8.72 -14.93 -2.56
C ALA A 72 8.03 -16.25 -2.26
N LYS A 73 8.43 -17.30 -3.00
CA LYS A 73 8.37 -18.65 -2.45
C LYS A 73 9.00 -18.53 -1.08
N THR A 74 8.20 -18.79 -0.05
CA THR A 74 8.60 -19.14 1.30
C THR A 74 9.98 -19.80 1.28
N GLN A 75 11.04 -19.03 1.57
CA GLN A 75 12.25 -19.62 2.16
C GLN A 75 11.84 -19.98 3.58
N ARG A 76 11.23 -21.17 3.71
CA ARG A 76 11.27 -21.91 4.96
C ARG A 76 12.70 -22.44 5.07
N ALA A 77 13.23 -22.27 6.27
CA ALA A 77 14.54 -22.71 6.74
C ALA A 77 14.85 -24.17 6.41
#